data_AF-A0A7W1AHR2-F1
#
_entry.id   AF-A0A7W1AHR2-F1
#
_cell.length_a   1.000
_cell.length_b   1.000
_cell.length_c   1.000
_cell.angle_alpha   90.00
_cell.angle_beta   90.00
_cell.angle_gamma   90.00
#
_symmetry.space_group_name_H-M   'P 1'
#
loop_
_entity.id
_entity.type
_entity.pdbx_description
1 polymer ?
#
loop_
_entity_poly.entity_id
_entity_poly.type
_entity_poly.pdbx_seq_one_letter_code
_entity_poly.pdbx_strand_id
1 'polypeptide(L)'
;IAAVTARGVVRVDKGEAKAIGDDRGTCIALAPDGTTLVGTASELVAIALDGTRRTASAGAVQAAAHHPQGFWLVGIANKLMRWDGSSEPTHVTTLPGRCDHVACSAKAIAVGWDKKSAAVLAWPSKDTLGSLMYPERAIEGLAFGPWPWVGVSLDLGDGNKFNLQSLALHRSDTHPGREHHSWLVSVGGPPDDKPAVAPPPRAAPARPSSAGFPVGALVLLAAIAIAIFMFVR
;
A
#
# COMPACT_ATOMS: atom_id res chain seq x y z
N ILE A 1 25.03 -5.05 -11.04
CA ILE A 1 23.65 -5.63 -10.92
C ILE A 1 23.80 -6.99 -10.25
N ALA A 2 22.89 -7.41 -9.38
CA ALA A 2 22.89 -8.77 -8.84
C ALA A 2 21.53 -9.43 -9.11
N ALA A 3 21.54 -10.73 -9.38
CA ALA A 3 20.34 -11.51 -9.68
C ALA A 3 20.41 -12.89 -9.03
N VAL A 4 19.27 -13.36 -8.55
CA VAL A 4 19.08 -14.74 -8.10
C VAL A 4 18.57 -15.56 -9.28
N THR A 5 19.18 -16.72 -9.51
CA THR A 5 18.82 -17.64 -10.58
C THR A 5 18.52 -19.01 -9.99
N ALA A 6 17.94 -19.92 -10.79
CA ALA A 6 17.74 -21.31 -10.37
C ALA A 6 19.04 -22.06 -10.04
N ARG A 7 20.21 -21.53 -10.45
CA ARG A 7 21.53 -22.14 -10.26
C ARG A 7 22.39 -21.43 -9.19
N GLY A 8 21.85 -20.40 -8.54
CA GLY A 8 22.59 -19.60 -7.56
C GLY A 8 22.51 -18.10 -7.86
N VAL A 9 23.41 -17.33 -7.26
CA VAL A 9 23.42 -15.87 -7.31
C VAL A 9 24.54 -15.38 -8.23
N VAL A 10 24.17 -14.52 -9.18
CA VAL A 10 25.09 -13.94 -10.16
C VAL A 10 25.17 -12.44 -9.94
N ARG A 11 26.38 -11.91 -9.90
CA ARG A 11 26.65 -10.47 -9.91
C ARG A 11 27.31 -10.09 -11.23
N VAL A 12 26.78 -9.04 -11.86
CA VAL A 12 27.35 -8.44 -13.06
C VAL A 12 28.04 -7.15 -12.67
N ASP A 13 29.37 -7.15 -12.77
CA ASP A 13 30.26 -6.03 -12.51
C ASP A 13 30.99 -5.68 -13.81
N LYS A 14 30.89 -4.42 -14.27
CA LYS A 14 31.54 -3.93 -15.50
C LYS A 14 31.31 -4.79 -16.76
N GLY A 15 30.15 -5.44 -16.85
CA GLY A 15 29.78 -6.29 -17.99
C GLY A 15 30.17 -7.77 -17.86
N GLU A 16 30.90 -8.14 -16.80
CA GLU A 16 31.25 -9.54 -16.53
C GLU A 16 30.33 -10.13 -15.48
N ALA A 17 29.72 -11.28 -15.81
CA ALA A 17 28.89 -12.03 -14.89
C ALA A 17 29.75 -13.00 -14.06
N LYS A 18 29.73 -12.83 -12.74
CA LYS A 18 30.42 -13.70 -11.79
C LYS A 18 29.40 -14.39 -10.89
N ALA A 19 29.48 -15.72 -10.77
CA ALA A 19 28.77 -16.44 -9.74
C ALA A 19 29.34 -16.07 -8.37
N ILE A 20 28.50 -15.59 -7.47
CA ILE A 20 28.90 -15.14 -6.12
C ILE A 20 28.33 -16.03 -5.01
N GLY A 21 27.40 -16.94 -5.33
CA GLY A 21 26.90 -17.96 -4.42
C GLY A 21 26.17 -19.06 -5.18
N ASP A 22 26.24 -20.27 -4.64
CA ASP A 22 25.51 -21.48 -5.03
C ASP A 22 24.18 -21.64 -4.26
N ASP A 23 23.95 -20.75 -3.31
CA ASP A 23 22.78 -20.75 -2.44
C ASP A 23 21.49 -20.58 -3.26
N ARG A 24 20.49 -21.42 -2.98
CA ARG A 24 19.12 -21.26 -3.46
C ARG A 24 18.48 -20.04 -2.81
N GLY A 25 18.91 -18.86 -3.25
CA GLY A 25 18.42 -17.59 -2.75
C GLY A 25 16.91 -17.49 -2.94
N THR A 26 16.23 -17.00 -1.93
CA THR A 26 14.79 -16.70 -1.95
C THR A 26 14.54 -15.21 -2.16
N CYS A 27 15.48 -14.37 -1.74
CA CYS A 27 15.47 -12.93 -1.97
C CYS A 27 16.88 -12.36 -2.10
N ILE A 28 16.98 -11.15 -2.64
CA ILE A 28 18.24 -10.42 -2.80
C ILE A 28 18.05 -8.93 -2.51
N ALA A 29 19.05 -8.32 -1.89
CA ALA A 29 19.14 -6.87 -1.71
C ALA A 29 20.57 -6.38 -1.97
N LEU A 30 20.70 -5.12 -2.38
CA LEU A 30 21.99 -4.50 -2.67
C LEU A 30 22.19 -3.28 -1.78
N ALA A 31 23.35 -3.17 -1.14
CA ALA A 31 23.78 -1.99 -0.42
C ALA A 31 24.54 -1.02 -1.34
N PRO A 32 24.62 0.28 -0.99
CA PRO A 32 25.33 1.29 -1.78
C PRO A 32 26.83 1.01 -1.98
N ASP A 33 27.46 0.28 -1.06
CA ASP A 33 28.87 -0.13 -1.13
C ASP A 33 29.12 -1.33 -2.06
N GLY A 34 28.06 -1.85 -2.69
CA GLY A 34 28.09 -3.03 -3.55
C GLY A 34 27.98 -4.36 -2.81
N THR A 35 27.87 -4.35 -1.48
CA THR A 35 27.57 -5.55 -0.70
C THR A 35 26.21 -6.09 -1.11
N THR A 36 26.16 -7.37 -1.46
CA THR A 36 24.94 -8.07 -1.86
C THR A 36 24.47 -8.95 -0.71
N LEU A 37 23.22 -8.80 -0.27
CA LEU A 37 22.59 -9.71 0.67
C LEU A 37 21.77 -10.74 -0.09
N VAL A 38 21.97 -12.01 0.25
CA VAL A 38 21.16 -13.14 -0.21
C VAL A 38 20.47 -13.75 1.01
N GLY A 39 19.14 -13.82 0.96
CA GLY A 39 18.38 -14.60 1.93
C GLY A 39 18.15 -16.01 1.40
N THR A 40 18.21 -17.02 2.28
CA THR A 40 17.97 -18.42 1.92
C THR A 40 16.88 -19.02 2.81
N ALA A 41 16.66 -20.34 2.72
CA ALA A 41 15.76 -21.06 3.61
C ALA A 41 16.22 -21.12 5.08
N SER A 42 17.51 -20.84 5.37
CA SER A 42 18.10 -21.06 6.70
C SER A 42 19.17 -20.05 7.12
N GLU A 43 19.53 -19.11 6.25
CA GLU A 43 20.59 -18.15 6.55
C GLU A 43 20.46 -16.84 5.77
N LEU A 44 21.21 -15.86 6.26
CA LEU A 44 21.53 -14.61 5.58
C LEU A 44 22.99 -14.69 5.14
N VAL A 45 23.26 -14.33 3.89
CA VAL A 45 24.61 -14.30 3.32
C VAL A 45 24.88 -12.91 2.74
N ALA A 46 25.73 -12.12 3.40
CA ALA A 46 26.24 -10.87 2.86
C ALA A 46 27.57 -11.11 2.14
N ILE A 47 27.65 -10.68 0.87
CA ILE A 47 28.80 -10.88 -0.02
C ILE A 47 29.32 -9.52 -0.48
N ALA A 48 30.53 -9.16 -0.06
CA ALA A 48 31.17 -7.92 -0.44
C ALA A 48 31.73 -7.97 -1.89
N LEU A 49 32.20 -6.83 -2.40
CA LEU A 49 32.73 -6.74 -3.78
C LEU A 49 34.00 -7.59 -3.99
N ASP A 50 34.85 -7.68 -2.97
CA ASP A 50 36.06 -8.52 -2.94
C ASP A 50 35.78 -10.02 -2.81
N GLY A 51 34.52 -10.41 -2.58
CA GLY A 51 34.08 -11.79 -2.38
C GLY A 51 34.06 -12.22 -0.91
N THR A 52 34.40 -11.34 0.04
CA THR A 52 34.28 -11.61 1.47
C THR A 52 32.83 -11.94 1.83
N ARG A 53 32.62 -13.08 2.51
CA ARG A 53 31.30 -13.56 2.93
C ARG A 53 31.11 -13.41 4.43
N ARG A 54 29.94 -12.93 4.84
CA ARG A 54 29.46 -12.88 6.23
C ARG A 54 28.10 -13.56 6.30
N THR A 55 27.91 -14.43 7.27
CA THR A 55 26.68 -15.22 7.40
C THR A 55 26.07 -15.11 8.79
N ALA A 56 24.76 -15.32 8.86
CA ALA A 56 24.04 -15.49 10.11
C ALA A 56 22.93 -16.52 9.92
N SER A 57 22.74 -17.38 10.92
CA SER A 57 21.61 -18.31 10.92
C SER A 57 20.30 -17.54 10.99
N ALA A 58 19.33 -17.97 10.20
CA ALA A 58 18.01 -17.36 10.09
C ALA A 58 16.95 -18.43 9.84
N GLY A 59 15.68 -18.08 10.03
CA GLY A 59 14.61 -18.87 9.43
C GLY A 59 14.56 -18.69 7.91
N ALA A 60 13.58 -19.28 7.25
CA ALA A 60 13.34 -19.01 5.83
C ALA A 60 13.14 -17.50 5.62
N VAL A 61 14.07 -16.88 4.90
CA VAL A 61 14.07 -15.46 4.56
C VAL A 61 13.26 -15.29 3.29
N GLN A 62 12.35 -14.33 3.24
CA GLN A 62 11.49 -14.10 2.07
C GLN A 62 11.71 -12.73 1.42
N ALA A 63 12.18 -11.77 2.19
CA ALA A 63 12.35 -10.40 1.74
C ALA A 63 13.58 -9.77 2.39
N ALA A 64 14.21 -8.84 1.67
CA ALA A 64 15.39 -8.14 2.14
C ALA A 64 15.43 -6.73 1.54
N ALA A 65 15.91 -5.77 2.32
CA ALA A 65 16.25 -4.44 1.84
C ALA A 65 17.37 -3.83 2.68
N HIS A 66 18.25 -3.05 2.03
CA HIS A 66 19.26 -2.27 2.73
C HIS A 66 18.65 -0.95 3.23
N HIS A 67 18.76 -0.68 4.52
CA HIS A 67 18.34 0.58 5.10
C HIS A 67 19.46 1.64 4.96
N PRO A 68 19.14 2.90 4.61
CA PRO A 68 20.16 3.96 4.43
C PRO A 68 21.04 4.25 5.67
N GLN A 69 20.64 3.80 6.86
CA GLN A 69 21.45 3.90 8.08
C GLN A 69 22.49 2.77 8.25
N GLY A 70 22.71 1.93 7.22
CA GLY A 70 23.80 0.95 7.20
C GLY A 70 23.47 -0.40 7.84
N PHE A 71 22.22 -0.85 7.76
CA PHE A 71 21.81 -2.18 8.21
C PHE A 71 20.80 -2.79 7.24
N TRP A 72 20.59 -4.09 7.36
CA TRP A 72 19.62 -4.83 6.57
C TRP A 72 18.31 -4.98 7.33
N LEU A 73 17.20 -4.86 6.61
CA LEU A 73 15.90 -5.33 7.06
C LEU A 73 15.53 -6.59 6.30
N VAL A 74 15.11 -7.62 7.03
CA VAL A 74 14.85 -8.94 6.47
C VAL A 74 13.51 -9.47 6.98
N GLY A 75 12.70 -9.98 6.06
CA GLY A 75 11.44 -10.65 6.34
C GLY A 75 11.70 -12.14 6.58
N ILE A 76 11.32 -12.64 7.76
CA ILE A 76 11.42 -14.06 8.14
C ILE A 76 10.08 -14.50 8.71
N ALA A 77 9.40 -15.40 8.02
CA ALA A 77 8.02 -15.78 8.34
C ALA A 77 7.15 -14.52 8.49
N ASN A 78 6.50 -14.30 9.63
CA ASN A 78 5.70 -13.09 9.90
C ASN A 78 6.47 -12.00 10.65
N LYS A 79 7.80 -12.04 10.68
CA LYS A 79 8.62 -11.07 11.42
C LYS A 79 9.46 -10.23 10.47
N LEU A 80 9.58 -8.95 10.81
CA LEU A 80 10.61 -8.09 10.27
C LEU A 80 11.77 -8.05 11.27
N MET A 81 12.97 -8.36 10.80
CA MET A 81 14.19 -8.39 11.60
C MET A 81 15.20 -7.39 11.03
N ARG A 82 16.11 -6.92 11.89
CA ARG A 82 17.25 -6.07 11.55
C ARG A 82 18.53 -6.87 11.69
N TRP A 83 19.40 -6.79 10.68
CA TRP A 83 20.72 -7.42 10.72
C TRP A 83 21.81 -6.39 10.39
N ASP A 84 22.85 -6.32 11.21
CA ASP A 84 24.00 -5.41 10.99
C ASP A 84 25.05 -5.99 10.03
N GLY A 85 24.90 -7.26 9.63
CA GLY A 85 25.85 -7.97 8.77
C GLY A 85 26.90 -8.78 9.53
N SER A 86 26.81 -8.91 10.85
CA SER A 86 27.80 -9.60 11.69
C SER A 86 27.22 -10.31 12.92
N SER A 87 26.16 -9.79 13.52
CA SER A 87 25.53 -10.34 14.73
C SER A 87 24.29 -11.17 14.39
N GLU A 88 23.60 -11.69 15.40
CA GLU A 88 22.29 -12.31 15.16
C GLU A 88 21.24 -11.26 14.77
N PRO A 89 20.31 -11.57 13.83
CA PRO A 89 19.22 -10.66 13.51
C PRO A 89 18.35 -10.33 14.73
N THR A 90 18.07 -9.06 14.92
CA THR A 90 17.25 -8.54 16.02
C THR A 90 15.83 -8.23 15.57
N HIS A 91 14.83 -8.42 16.43
CA HIS A 91 13.43 -8.20 16.07
C HIS A 91 13.11 -6.72 15.91
N VAL A 92 12.37 -6.37 14.85
CA VAL A 92 11.87 -5.00 14.60
C VAL A 92 10.39 -4.91 14.88
N THR A 93 9.59 -5.77 14.24
CA THR A 93 8.14 -5.84 14.42
C THR A 93 7.58 -7.17 13.91
N THR A 94 6.33 -7.48 14.27
CA THR A 94 5.59 -8.65 13.81
C THR A 94 4.46 -8.20 12.89
N LEU A 95 4.31 -8.87 11.76
CA LEU A 95 3.28 -8.63 10.78
C LEU A 95 2.09 -9.58 11.02
N PRO A 96 0.88 -9.24 10.54
CA PRO A 96 -0.28 -10.13 10.62
C PRO A 96 -0.12 -11.43 9.84
N GLY A 97 0.74 -11.43 8.80
CA GLY A 97 0.97 -12.53 7.89
C GLY A 97 2.44 -12.68 7.50
N ARG A 98 2.73 -13.57 6.55
CA ARG A 98 4.10 -13.81 6.08
C ARG A 98 4.63 -12.55 5.39
N CYS A 99 5.80 -12.08 5.78
CA CYS A 99 6.49 -10.96 5.14
C CYS A 99 6.98 -11.37 3.76
N ASP A 100 6.40 -10.82 2.70
CA ASP A 100 6.81 -11.13 1.32
C ASP A 100 7.63 -10.00 0.70
N HIS A 101 7.48 -8.77 1.21
CA HIS A 101 8.11 -7.58 0.63
C HIS A 101 8.63 -6.64 1.70
N VAL A 102 9.81 -6.06 1.48
CA VAL A 102 10.39 -5.02 2.32
C VAL A 102 11.05 -3.98 1.41
N ALA A 103 10.81 -2.71 1.69
CA ALA A 103 11.55 -1.59 1.10
C ALA A 103 11.86 -0.55 2.17
N CYS A 104 12.92 0.23 1.96
CA CYS A 104 13.44 1.16 2.96
C CYS A 104 13.67 2.55 2.36
N SER A 105 13.46 3.57 3.17
CA SER A 105 13.97 4.93 2.96
C SER A 105 14.60 5.42 4.25
N ALA A 106 15.19 6.62 4.25
CA ALA A 106 15.73 7.20 5.48
C ALA A 106 14.64 7.55 6.52
N LYS A 107 13.37 7.67 6.09
CA LYS A 107 12.25 8.15 6.92
C LYS A 107 11.23 7.06 7.29
N ALA A 108 11.19 5.97 6.52
CA ALA A 108 10.12 4.99 6.62
C ALA A 108 10.53 3.62 6.06
N ILE A 109 9.82 2.60 6.49
CA ILE A 109 9.91 1.21 6.01
C ILE A 109 8.56 0.83 5.41
N ALA A 110 8.56 0.26 4.21
CA ALA A 110 7.38 -0.35 3.62
C ALA A 110 7.50 -1.88 3.75
N VAL A 111 6.45 -2.52 4.24
CA VAL A 111 6.37 -3.97 4.41
C VAL A 111 5.11 -4.50 3.73
N GLY A 112 5.22 -5.63 3.06
CA GLY A 112 4.09 -6.35 2.47
C GLY A 112 3.94 -7.73 3.10
N TRP A 113 2.70 -8.17 3.29
CA TRP A 113 2.41 -9.51 3.80
C TRP A 113 1.29 -10.24 3.05
N ASP A 114 1.43 -11.56 3.04
CA ASP A 114 0.60 -12.55 2.34
C ASP A 114 0.32 -12.18 0.86
N LYS A 115 1.23 -11.42 0.26
CA LYS A 115 1.10 -10.79 -1.06
C LYS A 115 -0.17 -9.96 -1.27
N LYS A 116 -0.89 -9.56 -0.22
CA LYS A 116 -2.21 -8.91 -0.37
C LYS A 116 -2.28 -7.56 0.31
N SER A 117 -1.48 -7.38 1.35
CA SER A 117 -1.51 -6.18 2.17
C SER A 117 -0.12 -5.57 2.24
N ALA A 118 -0.07 -4.25 2.38
CA ALA A 118 1.14 -3.51 2.67
C ALA A 118 0.88 -2.43 3.71
N ALA A 119 1.89 -2.11 4.50
CA ALA A 119 1.90 -0.98 5.40
C ALA A 119 3.21 -0.24 5.28
N VAL A 120 3.16 1.06 5.53
CA VAL A 120 4.33 1.92 5.60
C VAL A 120 4.43 2.47 7.01
N LEU A 121 5.56 2.21 7.65
CA LEU A 121 5.84 2.56 9.03
C LEU A 121 6.89 3.67 9.05
N ALA A 122 6.68 4.68 9.89
CA ALA A 122 7.69 5.68 10.18
C ALA A 122 8.93 5.02 10.79
N TRP A 123 10.11 5.56 10.51
CA TRP A 123 11.35 5.11 11.13
C TRP A 123 12.00 6.25 11.93
N PRO A 124 12.41 6.02 13.20
CA PRO A 124 12.45 4.75 13.94
C PRO A 124 11.19 4.45 14.79
N SER A 125 10.18 5.33 14.82
CA SER A 125 9.05 5.20 15.76
C SER A 125 8.13 4.01 15.47
N LYS A 126 8.09 3.56 14.20
CA LYS A 126 7.23 2.47 13.70
C LYS A 126 5.74 2.81 13.67
N ASP A 127 5.38 4.10 13.79
CA ASP A 127 4.00 4.54 13.61
C ASP A 127 3.51 4.25 12.20
N THR A 128 2.28 3.78 12.05
CA THR A 128 1.72 3.50 10.73
C THR A 128 1.40 4.81 10.00
N LEU A 129 2.10 5.05 8.90
CA LEU A 129 1.89 6.20 8.01
C LEU A 129 0.79 5.94 6.97
N GLY A 130 0.58 4.67 6.62
CA GLY A 130 -0.46 4.27 5.68
C GLY A 130 -0.45 2.77 5.42
N SER A 131 -1.57 2.27 4.90
CA SER A 131 -1.76 0.85 4.57
C SER A 131 -2.57 0.69 3.30
N LEU A 132 -2.30 -0.39 2.58
CA LEU A 132 -2.98 -0.77 1.35
C LEU A 132 -3.38 -2.23 1.44
N MET A 133 -4.57 -2.58 0.97
CA MET A 133 -5.02 -3.98 0.86
C MET A 133 -5.68 -4.21 -0.50
N TYR A 134 -5.23 -5.25 -1.18
CA TYR A 134 -5.65 -5.66 -2.52
C TYR A 134 -6.27 -7.06 -2.46
N PRO A 135 -7.59 -7.20 -2.32
CA PRO A 135 -8.21 -8.52 -2.18
C PRO A 135 -8.04 -9.37 -3.44
N GLU A 136 -8.11 -8.73 -4.61
CA GLU A 136 -8.16 -9.39 -5.92
C GLU A 136 -6.82 -9.44 -6.65
N ARG A 137 -5.80 -8.73 -6.15
CA ARG A 137 -4.47 -8.62 -6.80
C ARG A 137 -3.37 -9.08 -5.89
N ALA A 138 -2.27 -9.59 -6.42
CA ALA A 138 -1.08 -9.88 -5.63
C ALA A 138 -0.10 -8.70 -5.69
N ILE A 139 0.46 -8.30 -4.55
CA ILE A 139 1.61 -7.42 -4.48
C ILE A 139 2.84 -8.24 -4.85
N GLU A 140 3.59 -7.75 -5.83
CA GLU A 140 4.83 -8.36 -6.33
C GLU A 140 6.07 -7.53 -5.96
N GLY A 141 5.89 -6.33 -5.40
CA GLY A 141 7.01 -5.51 -4.96
C GLY A 141 6.60 -4.17 -4.35
N LEU A 142 7.53 -3.59 -3.60
CA LEU A 142 7.42 -2.29 -2.96
C LEU A 142 8.68 -1.49 -3.24
N ALA A 143 8.55 -0.18 -3.48
CA ALA A 143 9.69 0.71 -3.64
C ALA A 143 9.35 2.13 -3.16
N PHE A 144 10.31 2.82 -2.55
CA PHE A 144 10.16 4.25 -2.27
C PHE A 144 10.54 5.08 -3.50
N GLY A 145 9.68 6.04 -3.85
CA GLY A 145 10.02 7.12 -4.76
C GLY A 145 10.52 8.35 -4.00
N PRO A 146 10.57 9.54 -4.64
CA PRO A 146 10.75 10.79 -3.93
C PRO A 146 9.69 10.93 -2.84
N TRP A 147 10.10 11.30 -1.62
CA TRP A 147 9.17 11.49 -0.51
C TRP A 147 8.04 12.45 -0.90
N PRO A 148 6.75 12.15 -0.59
CA PRO A 148 6.24 11.08 0.28
C PRO A 148 5.69 9.85 -0.47
N TRP A 149 6.24 9.51 -1.64
CA TRP A 149 5.65 8.47 -2.51
C TRP A 149 6.19 7.07 -2.28
N VAL A 150 5.29 6.09 -2.28
CA VAL A 150 5.60 4.66 -2.32
C VAL A 150 4.95 4.04 -3.55
N GLY A 151 5.74 3.31 -4.33
CA GLY A 151 5.28 2.46 -5.42
C GLY A 151 4.95 1.06 -4.91
N VAL A 152 3.87 0.49 -5.44
CA VAL A 152 3.46 -0.90 -5.24
C VAL A 152 3.31 -1.53 -6.61
N SER A 153 4.11 -2.54 -6.92
CA SER A 153 3.90 -3.34 -8.13
C SER A 153 2.94 -4.48 -7.82
N LEU A 154 2.03 -4.73 -8.74
CA LEU A 154 1.04 -5.79 -8.65
C LEU A 154 1.35 -6.88 -9.69
N ASP A 155 0.74 -8.04 -9.53
CA ASP A 155 0.66 -9.08 -10.56
C ASP A 155 0.12 -8.51 -11.89
N LEU A 156 0.24 -9.25 -12.98
CA LEU A 156 -0.22 -8.82 -14.31
C LEU A 156 0.39 -7.49 -14.79
N GLY A 157 1.48 -7.01 -14.20
CA GLY A 157 2.21 -5.82 -14.66
C GLY A 157 1.52 -4.47 -14.38
N ASP A 158 0.54 -4.43 -13.47
CA ASP A 158 -0.02 -3.16 -12.99
C ASP A 158 0.79 -2.63 -11.79
N GLY A 159 0.59 -1.36 -11.45
CA GLY A 159 1.18 -0.79 -10.25
C GLY A 159 0.46 0.46 -9.77
N ASN A 160 0.68 0.81 -8.51
CA ASN A 160 0.12 2.03 -7.93
C ASN A 160 1.23 2.87 -7.30
N LYS A 161 1.06 4.18 -7.29
CA LYS A 161 1.82 5.09 -6.42
C LYS A 161 0.90 5.64 -5.33
N PHE A 162 1.38 5.62 -4.11
CA PHE A 162 0.64 5.99 -2.92
C PHE A 162 1.36 7.13 -2.20
N ASN A 163 0.63 8.21 -1.92
CA ASN A 163 1.14 9.36 -1.21
C ASN A 163 0.92 9.18 0.29
N LEU A 164 2.00 9.12 1.08
CA LEU A 164 1.90 8.89 2.52
C LEU A 164 1.37 10.09 3.32
N GLN A 165 1.35 11.28 2.74
CA GLN A 165 0.85 12.49 3.42
C GLN A 165 -0.61 12.75 3.12
N SER A 166 -1.03 12.61 1.86
CA SER A 166 -2.43 12.86 1.46
C SER A 166 -3.28 11.59 1.40
N LEU A 167 -2.68 10.41 1.59
CA LEU A 167 -3.27 9.09 1.36
C LEU A 167 -3.84 8.93 -0.06
N ALA A 168 -3.43 9.78 -1.01
CA ALA A 168 -3.86 9.69 -2.39
C ALA A 168 -3.21 8.49 -3.07
N LEU A 169 -4.04 7.65 -3.69
CA LEU A 169 -3.61 6.52 -4.49
C LEU A 169 -3.80 6.84 -5.98
N HIS A 170 -2.73 6.74 -6.76
CA HIS A 170 -2.80 6.83 -8.22
C HIS A 170 -2.48 5.46 -8.81
N ARG A 171 -3.37 4.99 -9.68
CA ARG A 171 -3.19 3.75 -10.42
C ARG A 171 -2.36 3.99 -11.67
N SER A 172 -1.55 3.02 -12.07
CA SER A 172 -0.96 3.00 -13.40
C SER A 172 -2.07 2.85 -14.43
N ASP A 173 -1.97 3.58 -15.53
CA ASP A 173 -2.83 3.33 -16.68
C ASP A 173 -2.55 1.93 -17.23
N THR A 174 -3.60 1.28 -17.72
CA THR A 174 -3.46 -0.01 -18.40
C THR A 174 -2.61 0.18 -19.67
N HIS A 175 -1.63 -0.69 -19.87
CA HIS A 175 -0.79 -0.65 -21.07
C HIS A 175 -1.66 -0.69 -22.34
N PRO A 176 -1.35 0.10 -23.39
CA PRO A 176 -2.05 0.03 -24.67
C PRO A 176 -2.16 -1.41 -25.20
N GLY A 177 -3.36 -1.81 -25.63
CA GLY A 177 -3.62 -3.16 -26.17
C GLY A 177 -3.98 -4.23 -25.12
N ARG A 178 -4.09 -3.88 -23.83
CA ARG A 178 -4.67 -4.75 -22.81
C ARG A 178 -6.08 -4.34 -22.44
N GLU A 179 -6.88 -5.33 -22.07
CA GLU A 179 -8.21 -5.10 -21.51
C GLU A 179 -8.09 -4.36 -20.16
N HIS A 180 -8.93 -3.34 -19.98
CA HIS A 180 -8.95 -2.59 -18.73
C HIS A 180 -9.66 -3.40 -17.66
N HIS A 181 -8.91 -3.86 -16.66
CA HIS A 181 -9.49 -4.50 -15.49
C HIS A 181 -9.70 -3.45 -14.38
N SER A 182 -10.81 -3.57 -13.65
CA SER A 182 -11.01 -2.84 -12.41
C SER A 182 -10.87 -3.80 -11.24
N TRP A 183 -10.23 -3.34 -10.17
CA TRP A 183 -10.07 -4.09 -8.93
C TRP A 183 -10.21 -3.18 -7.73
N LEU A 184 -10.60 -3.80 -6.62
CA LEU A 184 -10.74 -3.12 -5.34
C LEU A 184 -9.37 -2.88 -4.69
N VAL A 185 -9.28 -1.76 -3.97
CA VAL A 185 -8.15 -1.44 -3.10
C VAL A 185 -8.69 -0.70 -1.89
N SER A 186 -8.32 -1.17 -0.70
CA SER A 186 -8.59 -0.44 0.54
C SER A 186 -7.36 0.37 0.91
N VAL A 187 -7.56 1.66 1.20
CA VAL A 187 -6.52 2.57 1.66
C VAL A 187 -6.82 2.89 3.13
N GLY A 188 -5.81 2.75 3.97
CA GLY A 188 -5.86 3.14 5.38
C GLY A 188 -4.68 4.05 5.73
N GLY A 189 -4.82 4.78 6.82
CA GLY A 189 -3.79 5.67 7.34
C GLY A 189 -4.27 6.36 8.61
N PRO A 190 -3.38 7.09 9.29
CA PRO A 190 -3.81 7.94 10.39
C PRO A 190 -4.89 8.91 9.86
N PRO A 191 -5.93 9.20 10.66
CA PRO A 191 -6.93 10.18 10.27
C PRO A 191 -6.21 11.47 9.90
N ASP A 192 -6.48 11.97 8.70
CA ASP A 192 -5.98 13.24 8.24
C ASP A 192 -6.52 14.29 9.23
N ASP A 193 -5.65 14.99 9.98
CA ASP A 193 -6.03 16.17 10.80
C ASP A 193 -6.53 17.34 9.92
N LYS A 194 -6.88 17.07 8.66
CA LYS A 194 -7.62 18.01 7.84
C LYS A 194 -8.95 18.30 8.54
N PRO A 195 -9.24 19.57 8.86
CA PRO A 195 -10.54 19.94 9.38
C PRO A 195 -11.58 19.40 8.40
N ALA A 196 -12.51 18.60 8.92
CA ALA A 196 -13.63 18.08 8.14
C ALA A 196 -14.19 19.23 7.30
N VAL A 197 -14.15 19.10 5.98
CA VAL A 197 -14.82 20.05 5.10
C VAL A 197 -16.27 20.03 5.56
N ALA A 198 -16.71 21.15 6.16
CA ALA A 198 -18.06 21.23 6.69
C ALA A 198 -19.02 20.74 5.59
N PRO A 199 -19.95 19.83 5.91
CA PRO A 199 -20.93 19.38 4.93
C PRO A 199 -21.54 20.62 4.28
N PRO A 200 -21.75 20.62 2.94
CA PRO A 200 -22.33 21.77 2.26
C PRO A 200 -23.60 22.17 3.03
N PRO A 201 -23.81 23.48 3.28
CA PRO A 201 -24.92 23.94 4.08
C PRO A 201 -26.19 23.28 3.56
N ARG A 202 -26.83 22.50 4.43
CA ARG A 202 -28.07 21.79 4.12
C ARG A 202 -29.00 22.81 3.48
N ALA A 203 -29.38 22.58 2.22
CA ALA A 203 -30.28 23.47 1.51
C ALA A 203 -31.46 23.78 2.43
N ALA A 204 -31.69 25.06 2.69
CA ALA A 204 -32.78 25.49 3.54
C ALA A 204 -34.07 24.80 3.08
N PRO A 205 -34.90 24.25 3.99
CA PRO A 205 -36.16 23.64 3.60
C PRO A 205 -36.90 24.64 2.72
N ALA A 206 -37.28 24.20 1.52
CA ALA A 206 -38.06 25.01 0.60
C ALA A 206 -39.24 25.57 1.38
N ARG A 207 -39.39 26.90 1.39
CA ARG A 207 -40.56 27.54 1.98
C ARG A 207 -41.78 26.86 1.36
N PRO A 208 -42.74 26.37 2.16
CA PRO A 208 -43.97 25.84 1.60
C PRO A 208 -44.54 26.90 0.68
N SER A 209 -44.73 26.57 -0.60
CA SER A 209 -45.44 27.45 -1.50
C SER A 209 -46.81 27.65 -0.88
N SER A 210 -47.19 28.92 -0.68
CA SER A 210 -48.53 29.26 -0.27
C SER A 210 -49.45 28.70 -1.34
N ALA A 211 -50.05 27.54 -1.08
CA ALA A 211 -51.14 27.01 -1.86
C ALA A 211 -52.23 28.07 -1.83
N GLY A 212 -52.37 28.81 -2.93
CA GLY A 212 -53.47 29.73 -3.11
C GLY A 212 -54.75 28.93 -2.92
N PHE A 213 -55.59 29.37 -1.99
CA PHE A 213 -56.93 28.82 -1.84
C PHE A 213 -57.65 28.94 -3.19
N PRO A 214 -58.14 27.85 -3.79
CA PRO A 214 -58.89 27.93 -5.02
C PRO A 214 -60.21 28.65 -4.73
N VAL A 215 -60.34 29.89 -5.20
CA VAL A 215 -61.55 30.73 -5.10
C VAL A 215 -62.79 30.01 -5.64
N GLY A 216 -62.63 28.96 -6.45
CA GLY A 216 -63.73 28.13 -6.98
C GLY A 216 -64.51 27.32 -5.93
N ALA A 217 -63.94 27.01 -4.75
CA ALA A 217 -64.65 26.20 -3.75
C ALA A 217 -65.73 26.99 -2.98
N LEU A 218 -65.57 28.31 -2.86
CA LEU A 218 -66.53 29.17 -2.14
C LEU A 218 -67.81 29.47 -2.95
N VAL A 219 -67.72 29.49 -4.28
CA VAL A 219 -68.89 29.71 -5.15
C VAL A 219 -69.81 28.48 -5.20
N LEU A 220 -69.24 27.27 -5.12
CA LEU A 220 -70.02 26.04 -5.18
C LEU A 220 -70.87 25.80 -3.91
N LEU A 221 -70.35 26.15 -2.73
CA LEU A 221 -71.10 26.02 -1.47
C LEU A 221 -72.26 27.01 -1.36
N ALA A 222 -72.11 28.22 -1.91
CA ALA A 222 -73.21 29.20 -1.96
C ALA A 222 -74.35 28.74 -2.89
N ALA A 223 -74.03 28.13 -4.04
CA ALA A 223 -75.05 27.62 -4.97
C ALA A 223 -75.85 26.44 -4.38
N ILE A 224 -75.20 25.55 -3.62
CA ILE A 224 -75.87 24.42 -2.97
C ILE A 224 -76.82 24.90 -1.86
N ALA A 225 -76.43 25.90 -1.07
CA ALA A 225 -77.29 26.45 -0.02
C ALA A 225 -78.57 27.11 -0.58
N ILE A 226 -78.47 27.81 -1.72
CA ILE A 226 -79.63 28.42 -2.39
C ILE A 226 -80.56 27.34 -2.97
N ALA A 227 -80.00 26.30 -3.60
CA ALA A 227 -80.79 25.21 -4.16
C ALA A 227 -81.59 24.45 -3.08
N ILE A 228 -80.97 24.19 -1.92
CA ILE A 228 -81.66 23.53 -0.80
C ILE A 228 -82.80 24.42 -0.27
N PHE A 229 -82.61 25.74 -0.20
CA PHE A 229 -83.65 26.65 0.29
C PHE A 229 -84.86 26.75 -0.66
N MET A 230 -84.68 26.54 -1.97
CA MET A 230 -85.78 26.58 -2.95
C MET A 230 -86.63 25.30 -2.99
N PHE A 231 -86.14 24.17 -2.49
CA PHE A 231 -86.86 22.89 -2.51
C PHE A 231 -87.61 22.56 -1.21
N VAL A 232 -87.53 23.42 -0.17
CA VAL A 232 -88.19 23.21 1.14
C VAL A 232 -89.40 24.14 1.33
N ARG A 233 -90.14 24.45 0.26
CA ARG A 233 -91.42 25.17 0.34
C ARG A 233 -92.57 24.39 -0.28
#